data_AF-A0A1Q7WLE7-F1
#
_entry.id   AF-A0A1Q7WLE7-F1
#
_cell.length_a   1.000
_cell.length_b   1.000
_cell.length_c   1.000
_cell.angle_alpha   90.00
_cell.angle_beta   90.00
_cell.angle_gamma   90.00
#
_symmetry.space_group_name_H-M   'P 1'
#
loop_
_entity.id
_entity.type
_entity.pdbx_description
1 polymer ?
#
loop_
_entity_poly.entity_id
_entity_poly.type
_entity_poly.pdbx_seq_one_letter_code
_entity_poly.pdbx_strand_id
1 'polypeptide(L)'
;MAYWVIPPESDAEFAASMEEVLDVYARPYDIWYPVLCMDEQPIQLLKESRQPIAGTKTHPRRVDYEYERAGTASIFMFCEPLSGWRQVSVRARRTKVDWAQEVEELLRTRYASVEKVILVSDNLNTHTKGAFYETFEPEKARALVRHLEFCHTPKHGSWLNIAENELSAMTRQCITGRRFATVEEIREETTAWHDHSNARQRGVDWQFKVDDARVKLKSVYPKL
;
A
#
# COMPACT_ATOMS: atom_id res chain seq x y z
N MET A 1 -19.60 -0.86 1.01
CA MET A 1 -19.55 -1.41 2.38
C MET A 1 -18.56 -0.57 3.16
N ALA A 2 -18.97 0.01 4.29
CA ALA A 2 -18.04 0.65 5.21
C ALA A 2 -17.50 -0.44 6.14
N TYR A 3 -16.19 -0.67 6.11
CA TYR A 3 -15.53 -1.53 7.08
C TYR A 3 -15.24 -0.67 8.31
N TRP A 4 -15.84 -1.01 9.44
CA TRP A 4 -15.64 -0.31 10.71
C TRP A 4 -14.79 -1.20 11.61
N VAL A 5 -13.53 -0.82 11.78
CA VAL A 5 -12.64 -1.45 12.77
C VAL A 5 -12.68 -0.58 14.01
N ILE A 6 -13.28 -1.10 15.09
CA ILE A 6 -13.28 -0.44 16.39
C ILE A 6 -11.86 -0.57 16.95
N PRO A 7 -11.14 0.53 17.22
CA PRO A 7 -9.88 0.47 17.95
C PRO A 7 -10.09 -0.29 19.27
N PRO A 8 -9.18 -1.19 19.64
CA PRO A 8 -9.33 -1.97 20.87
C PRO A 8 -9.49 -1.06 22.09
N GLU A 9 -10.35 -1.45 23.03
CA GLU A 9 -10.52 -0.71 24.27
C GLU A 9 -9.35 -0.97 25.22
N SER A 10 -8.76 0.09 25.77
CA SER A 10 -7.67 0.03 26.77
C SER A 10 -6.47 -0.84 26.35
N ASP A 11 -6.05 -0.76 25.10
CA ASP A 11 -4.89 -1.49 24.56
C ASP A 11 -3.66 -0.58 24.50
N ALA A 12 -2.74 -0.81 25.44
CA ALA A 12 -1.50 -0.04 25.55
C ALA A 12 -0.57 -0.23 24.36
N GLU A 13 -0.51 -1.43 23.76
CA GLU A 13 0.35 -1.72 22.61
C GLU A 13 -0.19 -1.05 21.35
N PHE A 14 -1.52 -1.07 21.18
CA PHE A 14 -2.17 -0.30 20.13
C PHE A 14 -1.85 1.20 20.27
N ALA A 15 -2.02 1.77 21.47
CA ALA A 15 -1.78 3.18 21.72
C ALA A 15 -0.31 3.56 21.40
N ALA A 16 0.65 2.77 21.86
CA ALA A 16 2.07 2.99 21.61
C ALA A 16 2.41 2.95 20.11
N SER A 17 1.98 1.90 19.41
CA SER A 17 2.23 1.75 17.97
C SER A 17 1.53 2.83 17.15
N MET A 18 0.31 3.23 17.54
CA MET A 18 -0.42 4.33 16.89
C MET A 18 0.36 5.64 17.03
N GLU A 19 0.79 6.00 18.24
CA GLU A 19 1.55 7.24 18.45
C GLU A 19 2.87 7.24 17.68
N GLU A 20 3.57 6.10 17.59
CA GLU A 20 4.79 5.97 16.78
C GLU A 20 4.55 6.28 15.29
N VAL A 21 3.48 5.75 14.70
CA VAL A 21 3.11 6.06 13.29
C VAL A 21 2.74 7.53 13.13
N LEU A 22 1.98 8.10 14.07
CA LEU A 22 1.58 9.50 14.02
C LEU A 22 2.78 10.44 14.18
N ASP A 23 3.75 10.09 15.01
CA ASP A 23 5.01 10.82 15.14
C ASP A 23 5.83 10.76 13.84
N VAL A 24 5.89 9.60 13.17
CA VAL A 24 6.53 9.47 11.84
C VAL A 24 5.86 10.39 10.82
N TYR A 25 4.52 10.40 10.75
CA TYR A 25 3.79 11.27 9.82
C TYR A 25 3.85 12.76 10.16
N ALA A 26 4.13 13.12 11.42
CA ALA A 26 4.30 14.50 11.82
C ALA A 26 5.69 15.09 11.48
N ARG A 27 6.67 14.24 11.09
CA ARG A 27 8.01 14.69 10.71
C ARG A 27 7.95 15.58 9.46
N PRO A 28 8.75 16.65 9.38
CA PRO A 28 8.92 17.39 8.12
C PRO A 28 9.54 16.48 7.06
N TYR A 29 9.38 16.86 5.79
CA TYR A 29 10.00 16.12 4.70
C TYR A 29 11.53 16.14 4.83
N ASP A 30 12.15 14.97 4.78
CA ASP A 30 13.59 14.78 4.74
C ASP A 30 13.94 13.77 3.64
N ILE A 31 14.73 14.22 2.66
CA ILE A 31 15.15 13.39 1.52
C ILE A 31 16.10 12.27 1.93
N TRP A 32 16.83 12.41 3.03
CA TRP A 32 17.76 11.38 3.53
C TRP A 32 17.04 10.32 4.36
N TYR A 33 15.86 10.66 4.89
CA TYR A 33 15.01 9.80 5.70
C TYR A 33 13.56 9.77 5.16
N PRO A 34 13.35 9.35 3.90
CA PRO A 34 12.02 9.36 3.30
C PRO A 34 11.08 8.39 4.02
N VAL A 35 9.84 8.83 4.22
CA VAL A 35 8.76 7.98 4.75
C VAL A 35 8.07 7.30 3.59
N LEU A 36 8.23 5.98 3.48
CA LEU A 36 7.62 5.12 2.49
C LEU A 36 6.51 4.30 3.13
N CYS A 37 5.26 4.56 2.75
CA CYS A 37 4.12 3.73 3.14
C CYS A 37 3.92 2.62 2.10
N MET A 38 3.50 1.45 2.57
CA MET A 38 3.17 0.34 1.67
C MET A 38 1.96 -0.45 2.15
N ASP A 39 1.19 -1.00 1.20
CA ASP A 39 0.14 -1.99 1.44
C ASP A 39 -0.10 -2.85 0.18
N GLU A 40 -0.78 -3.98 0.33
CA GLU A 40 -1.19 -4.82 -0.81
C GLU A 40 -2.66 -5.19 -0.81
N GLN A 41 -3.22 -5.35 -2.02
CA GLN A 41 -4.55 -5.91 -2.20
C GLN A 41 -4.56 -7.08 -3.20
N PRO A 42 -5.32 -8.16 -2.92
CA PRO A 42 -5.58 -9.19 -3.92
C PRO A 42 -6.56 -8.68 -4.97
N ILE A 43 -6.42 -9.16 -6.21
CA ILE A 43 -7.35 -8.88 -7.30
C ILE A 43 -7.69 -10.17 -8.04
N GLN A 44 -8.96 -10.31 -8.45
CA GLN A 44 -9.41 -11.43 -9.28
C GLN A 44 -9.18 -11.12 -10.75
N LEU A 45 -8.64 -12.10 -11.48
CA LEU A 45 -8.51 -12.04 -12.93
C LEU A 45 -9.77 -12.62 -13.56
N LEU A 46 -10.46 -11.84 -14.38
CA LEU A 46 -11.74 -12.16 -14.99
C LEU A 46 -11.66 -11.94 -16.50
N LYS A 47 -11.85 -13.01 -17.28
CA LYS A 47 -12.02 -12.95 -18.73
C LYS A 47 -13.49 -12.71 -19.07
N GLU A 48 -13.73 -11.95 -20.13
CA GLU A 48 -15.06 -11.83 -20.71
C GLU A 48 -15.43 -13.12 -21.43
N SER A 49 -16.60 -13.69 -21.13
CA SER A 49 -17.10 -14.91 -21.81
C SER A 49 -17.58 -14.62 -23.24
N ARG A 50 -17.92 -13.35 -23.52
CA ARG A 50 -18.42 -12.87 -24.81
C ARG A 50 -17.83 -11.51 -25.13
N GLN A 51 -17.60 -11.26 -26.41
CA GLN A 51 -17.08 -9.98 -26.87
C GLN A 51 -18.07 -8.85 -26.54
N PRO A 52 -17.64 -7.77 -25.86
CA PRO A 52 -18.48 -6.64 -25.55
C PRO A 52 -18.99 -5.95 -26.80
N ILE A 53 -20.23 -5.48 -26.73
CA ILE A 53 -20.80 -4.64 -27.77
C ILE A 53 -20.45 -3.19 -27.44
N ALA A 54 -19.72 -2.55 -28.35
CA ALA A 54 -19.35 -1.14 -28.21
C ALA A 54 -20.59 -0.25 -28.04
N GLY A 55 -20.45 0.78 -27.21
CA GLY A 55 -21.50 1.79 -27.07
C GLY A 55 -21.68 2.58 -28.37
N THR A 56 -22.90 3.03 -28.63
CA THR A 56 -23.24 3.97 -29.70
C THR A 56 -23.84 5.23 -29.10
N LYS A 57 -24.15 6.25 -29.91
CA LYS A 57 -24.81 7.47 -29.43
C LYS A 57 -26.15 7.20 -28.72
N THR A 58 -26.82 6.10 -29.06
CA THR A 58 -28.16 5.77 -28.54
C THR A 58 -28.17 4.62 -27.55
N HIS A 59 -27.07 3.87 -27.42
CA HIS A 59 -27.00 2.68 -26.59
C HIS A 59 -25.69 2.63 -25.80
N PRO A 60 -25.73 2.36 -24.48
CA PRO A 60 -24.52 2.18 -23.70
C PRO A 60 -23.75 0.93 -24.14
N ARG A 61 -22.44 0.90 -23.84
CA ARG A 61 -21.62 -0.31 -23.96
C ARG A 61 -22.31 -1.45 -23.18
N ARG A 62 -22.40 -2.62 -23.80
CA ARG A 62 -22.97 -3.82 -23.18
C ARG A 62 -21.87 -4.85 -22.96
N VAL A 63 -21.73 -5.29 -21.72
CA VAL A 63 -20.82 -6.35 -21.30
C VAL A 63 -21.69 -7.47 -20.75
N ASP A 64 -21.37 -8.71 -21.12
CA ASP A 64 -22.11 -9.86 -20.61
C ASP A 64 -21.87 -10.03 -19.10
N TYR A 65 -22.91 -10.43 -18.38
CA TYR A 65 -22.81 -10.64 -16.94
C TYR A 65 -21.90 -11.84 -16.62
N GLU A 66 -21.90 -12.87 -17.47
CA GLU A 66 -21.03 -14.03 -17.33
C GLU A 66 -19.56 -13.64 -17.53
N TYR A 67 -18.68 -14.34 -16.81
CA TYR A 67 -17.24 -14.19 -16.91
C TYR A 67 -16.57 -15.53 -16.60
N GLU A 68 -15.36 -15.72 -17.11
CA GLU A 68 -14.50 -16.84 -16.76
C GLU A 68 -13.45 -16.37 -15.74
N ARG A 69 -13.29 -17.13 -14.64
CA ARG A 69 -12.24 -16.87 -13.66
C ARG A 69 -10.89 -17.31 -14.22
N ALA A 70 -9.95 -16.37 -14.33
CA ALA A 70 -8.59 -16.59 -14.81
C ALA A 70 -7.53 -16.62 -13.68
N GLY A 71 -7.98 -16.72 -12.43
CA GLY A 71 -7.11 -16.78 -11.25
C GLY A 71 -7.12 -15.48 -10.46
N THR A 72 -6.01 -15.21 -9.78
CA THR A 72 -5.83 -14.04 -8.92
C THR A 72 -4.43 -13.48 -9.08
N ALA A 73 -4.29 -12.19 -8.81
CA ALA A 73 -3.01 -11.50 -8.70
C ALA A 73 -2.96 -10.70 -7.39
N SER A 74 -1.81 -10.09 -7.12
CA SER A 74 -1.58 -9.23 -5.97
C SER A 74 -1.00 -7.91 -6.45
N ILE A 75 -1.62 -6.82 -6.00
CA ILE A 75 -1.18 -5.45 -6.28
C ILE A 75 -0.43 -4.96 -5.05
N PHE A 76 0.78 -4.47 -5.23
CA PHE A 76 1.59 -3.79 -4.23
C PHE A 76 1.53 -2.28 -4.48
N MET A 77 1.20 -1.51 -3.46
CA MET A 77 1.22 -0.05 -3.48
C MET A 77 2.36 0.44 -2.59
N PHE A 78 3.15 1.35 -3.13
CA PHE A 78 4.14 2.11 -2.39
C PHE A 78 3.88 3.60 -2.60
N CYS A 79 3.89 4.39 -1.54
CA CYS A 79 3.79 5.84 -1.66
C CYS A 79 4.69 6.56 -0.66
N GLU A 80 5.24 7.69 -1.08
CA GLU A 80 6.02 8.61 -0.25
C GLU A 80 5.18 9.89 -0.10
N PRO A 81 4.36 9.99 0.97
CA PRO A 81 3.22 10.93 1.03
C PRO A 81 3.60 12.40 0.82
N LEU A 82 4.68 12.84 1.49
CA LEU A 82 5.14 14.23 1.48
C LEU A 82 5.85 14.63 0.20
N SER A 83 6.47 13.68 -0.50
CA SER A 83 7.00 13.92 -1.85
C SER A 83 5.91 13.90 -2.92
N GLY A 84 4.70 13.46 -2.55
CA GLY A 84 3.63 13.16 -3.49
C GLY A 84 4.15 12.23 -4.57
N TRP A 85 4.65 11.05 -4.21
CA TRP A 85 5.10 9.99 -5.12
C TRP A 85 4.40 8.66 -4.80
N ARG A 86 4.16 7.84 -5.83
CA ARG A 86 3.68 6.47 -5.67
C ARG A 86 4.13 5.55 -6.80
N GLN A 87 4.16 4.26 -6.52
CA GLN A 87 4.41 3.19 -7.49
C GLN A 87 3.48 2.02 -7.19
N VAL A 88 2.96 1.43 -8.27
CA VAL A 88 2.15 0.22 -8.20
C VAL A 88 2.87 -0.90 -8.93
N SER A 89 3.01 -2.04 -8.27
CA SER A 89 3.51 -3.28 -8.88
C SER A 89 2.43 -4.35 -8.84
N VAL A 90 2.47 -5.26 -9.81
CA VAL A 90 1.51 -6.37 -9.92
C VAL A 90 2.27 -7.68 -10.09
N ARG A 91 2.02 -8.60 -9.16
CA ARG A 91 2.61 -9.93 -9.09
C ARG A 91 1.52 -10.99 -9.16
N ALA A 92 1.88 -12.19 -9.59
CA ALA A 92 0.96 -13.33 -9.58
C ALA A 92 0.63 -13.82 -8.15
N ARG A 93 1.52 -13.55 -7.18
CA ARG A 93 1.41 -13.99 -5.78
C ARG A 93 1.94 -12.89 -4.84
N ARG A 94 1.57 -13.00 -3.56
CA ARG A 94 2.11 -12.21 -2.45
C ARG A 94 2.77 -13.13 -1.42
N THR A 95 4.04 -13.44 -1.62
CA THR A 95 4.88 -14.18 -0.66
C THR A 95 5.86 -13.24 0.05
N LYS A 96 6.53 -13.74 1.11
CA LYS A 96 7.66 -13.03 1.74
C LYS A 96 8.75 -12.64 0.73
N VAL A 97 9.01 -13.55 -0.21
CA VAL A 97 10.02 -13.38 -1.26
C VAL A 97 9.59 -12.28 -2.22
N ASP A 98 8.33 -12.29 -2.67
CA ASP A 98 7.80 -11.23 -3.55
C ASP A 98 7.90 -9.86 -2.88
N TRP A 99 7.49 -9.77 -1.61
CA TRP A 99 7.58 -8.53 -0.84
C TRP A 99 9.02 -8.03 -0.67
N ALA A 100 9.95 -8.91 -0.28
CA ALA A 100 11.35 -8.53 -0.12
C ALA A 100 12.00 -8.07 -1.43
N GLN A 101 11.59 -8.65 -2.57
CA GLN A 101 12.03 -8.20 -3.90
C GLN A 101 11.49 -6.83 -4.28
N GLU A 102 10.22 -6.53 -3.99
CA GLU A 102 9.63 -5.22 -4.24
C GLU A 102 10.34 -4.12 -3.43
N VAL A 103 10.58 -4.36 -2.14
CA VAL A 103 11.29 -3.41 -1.29
C VAL A 103 12.76 -3.27 -1.73
N GLU A 104 13.44 -4.37 -2.07
CA GLU A 104 14.83 -4.34 -2.54
C GLU A 104 15.00 -3.52 -3.82
N GLU A 105 14.08 -3.64 -4.77
CA GLU A 105 14.13 -2.88 -6.01
C GLU A 105 14.04 -1.37 -5.73
N LEU A 106 13.14 -0.95 -4.83
CA LEU A 106 13.03 0.46 -4.42
C LEU A 106 14.29 0.96 -3.72
N LEU A 107 14.87 0.14 -2.83
CA LEU A 107 16.11 0.48 -2.12
C LEU A 107 17.33 0.57 -3.04
N ARG A 108 17.35 -0.18 -4.15
CA ARG A 108 18.43 -0.13 -5.14
C ARG A 108 18.25 0.91 -6.22
N THR A 109 17.03 1.41 -6.41
CA THR A 109 16.71 2.38 -7.46
C THR A 109 16.42 3.74 -6.84
N ARG A 110 15.15 4.03 -6.55
CA ARG A 110 14.68 5.34 -6.04
C ARG A 110 15.42 5.77 -4.79
N TYR A 111 15.67 4.85 -3.88
CA TYR A 111 16.26 5.14 -2.57
C TYR A 111 17.73 4.72 -2.48
N ALA A 112 18.42 4.51 -3.60
CA ALA A 112 19.82 4.04 -3.58
C ALA A 112 20.79 4.95 -2.82
N SER A 113 20.50 6.26 -2.81
CA SER A 113 21.38 7.29 -2.25
C SER A 113 20.91 7.88 -0.92
N VAL A 114 19.80 7.40 -0.35
CA VAL A 114 19.31 7.92 0.94
C VAL A 114 20.05 7.22 2.09
N GLU A 115 19.96 7.79 3.31
CA GLU A 115 20.61 7.17 4.47
C GLU A 115 19.76 6.03 5.04
N LYS A 116 18.44 6.24 5.12
CA LYS A 116 17.51 5.22 5.61
C LYS A 116 16.09 5.48 5.15
N VAL A 117 15.39 4.47 4.66
CA VAL A 117 13.96 4.55 4.37
C VAL A 117 13.15 4.16 5.61
N ILE A 118 12.24 5.02 6.04
CA ILE A 118 11.27 4.70 7.10
C ILE A 118 10.08 4.01 6.42
N LEU A 119 10.01 2.69 6.55
CA LEU A 119 8.98 1.85 5.94
C LEU A 119 7.79 1.70 6.89
N VAL A 120 6.69 2.37 6.54
CA VAL A 120 5.41 2.23 7.22
C VAL A 120 4.58 1.14 6.54
N SER A 121 4.24 0.08 7.28
CA SER A 121 3.43 -1.03 6.76
C SER A 121 2.56 -1.63 7.87
N ASP A 122 1.61 -2.48 7.51
CA ASP A 122 0.98 -3.33 8.50
C ASP A 122 1.99 -4.31 9.14
N ASN A 123 1.58 -4.95 10.23
CA ASN A 123 2.38 -5.96 10.94
C ASN A 123 2.03 -7.38 10.44
N LEU A 124 2.02 -7.57 9.12
CA LEU A 124 1.83 -8.89 8.50
C LEU A 124 3.09 -9.75 8.66
N ASN A 125 2.91 -11.07 8.73
CA ASN A 125 4.02 -12.02 8.87
C ASN A 125 5.02 -12.00 7.69
N THR A 126 4.67 -11.35 6.58
CA THR A 126 5.54 -11.10 5.43
C THR A 126 6.45 -9.91 5.62
N HIS A 127 6.03 -8.89 6.39
CA HIS A 127 6.71 -7.60 6.54
C HIS A 127 7.75 -7.67 7.65
N THR A 128 8.72 -8.57 7.47
CA THR A 128 9.72 -8.86 8.50
C THR A 128 11.12 -8.76 7.94
N LYS A 129 12.08 -8.42 8.82
CA LYS A 129 13.51 -8.49 8.49
C LYS A 129 13.92 -9.89 8.00
N GLY A 130 13.29 -10.93 8.53
CA GLY A 130 13.51 -12.32 8.13
C GLY A 130 13.21 -12.58 6.65
N ALA A 131 12.22 -11.88 6.06
CA ALA A 131 11.92 -12.03 4.64
C ALA A 131 13.12 -11.72 3.74
N PHE A 132 13.96 -10.75 4.10
CA PHE A 132 15.20 -10.46 3.36
C PHE A 132 16.22 -11.60 3.48
N TYR A 133 16.37 -12.21 4.66
CA TYR A 133 17.28 -13.33 4.88
C TYR A 133 16.79 -14.65 4.26
N GLU A 134 15.48 -14.79 4.08
CA GLU A 134 14.89 -15.90 3.32
C GLU A 134 15.05 -15.70 1.79
N THR A 135 15.34 -14.47 1.33
CA THR A 135 15.33 -14.10 -0.09
C THR A 135 16.72 -13.82 -0.67
N PHE A 136 17.64 -13.29 0.13
CA PHE A 136 18.96 -12.82 -0.32
C PHE A 136 20.08 -13.40 0.52
N GLU A 137 21.29 -13.43 -0.04
CA GLU A 137 22.51 -13.78 0.70
C GLU A 137 22.66 -12.93 1.97
N PRO A 138 23.17 -13.48 3.09
CA PRO A 138 23.15 -12.81 4.39
C PRO A 138 23.77 -11.40 4.42
N GLU A 139 24.83 -11.17 3.64
CA GLU A 139 25.48 -9.86 3.54
C GLU A 139 24.56 -8.82 2.87
N LYS A 140 23.95 -9.19 1.73
CA LYS A 140 22.98 -8.36 1.02
C LYS A 140 21.73 -8.12 1.87
N ALA A 141 21.17 -9.16 2.48
CA ALA A 141 20.02 -9.05 3.39
C ALA A 141 20.32 -8.10 4.56
N ARG A 142 21.50 -8.21 5.17
CA ARG A 142 21.93 -7.31 6.25
C ARG A 142 22.04 -5.87 5.79
N ALA A 143 22.58 -5.62 4.60
CA ALA A 143 22.70 -4.27 4.04
C ALA A 143 21.31 -3.64 3.82
N LEU A 144 20.38 -4.38 3.20
CA LEU A 144 19.00 -3.93 2.97
C LEU A 144 18.27 -3.63 4.29
N VAL A 145 18.36 -4.53 5.26
CA VAL A 145 17.72 -4.34 6.58
C VAL A 145 18.32 -3.14 7.33
N ARG A 146 19.60 -2.82 7.16
CA ARG A 146 20.23 -1.63 7.74
C ARG A 146 19.77 -0.32 7.09
N HIS A 147 19.39 -0.40 5.82
CA HIS A 147 18.86 0.70 5.04
C HIS A 147 17.37 0.98 5.35
N LEU A 148 16.73 0.17 6.20
CA LEU A 148 15.33 0.29 6.58
C LEU A 148 15.15 0.62 8.07
N GLU A 149 14.21 1.50 8.36
CA GLU A 149 13.57 1.67 9.67
C GLU A 149 12.13 1.19 9.55
N PHE A 150 11.74 0.17 10.31
CA PHE A 150 10.38 -0.36 10.27
C PHE A 150 9.50 0.40 11.25
N CYS A 151 8.36 0.88 10.77
CA CYS A 151 7.31 1.48 11.59
C CYS A 151 6.00 0.76 11.28
N HIS A 152 5.58 -0.14 12.17
CA HIS A 152 4.41 -0.96 11.90
C HIS A 152 3.13 -0.30 12.44
N THR A 153 2.08 -0.26 11.61
CA THR A 153 0.76 0.13 12.12
C THR A 153 0.26 -0.92 13.11
N PRO A 154 -0.46 -0.52 14.17
CA PRO A 154 -1.02 -1.48 15.11
C PRO A 154 -1.99 -2.43 14.40
N LYS A 155 -2.14 -3.65 14.94
CA LYS A 155 -3.23 -4.53 14.53
C LYS A 155 -4.55 -3.80 14.70
N HIS A 156 -5.47 -3.97 13.75
CA HIS A 156 -6.72 -3.21 13.70
C HIS A 156 -6.56 -1.69 13.45
N GLY A 157 -5.35 -1.22 13.15
CA GLY A 157 -5.01 0.18 12.84
C GLY A 157 -4.83 0.46 11.35
N SER A 158 -5.43 -0.34 10.47
CA SER A 158 -5.25 -0.27 9.01
C SER A 158 -5.54 1.15 8.46
N TRP A 159 -6.52 1.84 9.04
CA TRP A 159 -6.87 3.23 8.73
C TRP A 159 -5.73 4.26 8.92
N LEU A 160 -4.67 3.91 9.67
CA LEU A 160 -3.46 4.72 9.81
C LEU A 160 -2.50 4.56 8.62
N ASN A 161 -2.62 3.50 7.82
CA ASN A 161 -1.72 3.27 6.71
C ASN A 161 -2.13 4.12 5.50
N ILE A 162 -1.32 5.12 5.13
CA ILE A 162 -1.61 6.00 4.00
C ILE A 162 -1.67 5.21 2.68
N ALA A 163 -0.94 4.09 2.56
CA ALA A 163 -0.99 3.25 1.37
C ALA A 163 -2.39 2.64 1.13
N GLU A 164 -3.21 2.41 2.17
CA GLU A 164 -4.59 1.96 2.02
C GLU A 164 -5.47 2.99 1.31
N ASN A 165 -5.23 4.28 1.55
CA ASN A 165 -5.93 5.37 0.87
C ASN A 165 -5.57 5.43 -0.62
N GLU A 166 -4.28 5.26 -0.95
CA GLU A 166 -3.79 5.20 -2.33
C GLU A 166 -4.31 3.96 -3.06
N LEU A 167 -4.28 2.77 -2.42
CA LEU A 167 -4.91 1.56 -2.95
C LEU A 167 -6.39 1.80 -3.24
N SER A 168 -7.11 2.43 -2.31
CA SER A 168 -8.52 2.75 -2.48
C SER A 168 -8.77 3.74 -3.63
N ALA A 169 -7.89 4.74 -3.81
CA ALA A 169 -7.97 5.69 -4.91
C ALA A 169 -7.72 5.00 -6.26
N MET A 170 -6.66 4.21 -6.35
CA MET A 170 -6.31 3.40 -7.52
C MET A 170 -7.42 2.40 -7.86
N THR A 171 -7.97 1.68 -6.87
CA THR A 171 -9.08 0.75 -7.11
C THR A 171 -10.30 1.46 -7.68
N ARG A 172 -10.68 2.63 -7.15
CA ARG A 172 -11.82 3.39 -7.67
C ARG A 172 -11.58 3.96 -9.07
N GLN A 173 -10.38 4.45 -9.35
CA GLN A 173 -10.08 5.17 -10.58
C GLN A 173 -9.62 4.26 -11.73
N CYS A 174 -8.92 3.17 -11.41
CA CYS A 174 -8.24 2.31 -12.36
C CYS A 174 -8.89 0.93 -12.52
N ILE A 175 -9.51 0.38 -11.46
CA ILE A 175 -9.94 -1.02 -11.42
C ILE A 175 -11.47 -1.19 -11.46
N THR A 176 -12.19 -0.35 -10.69
CA THR A 176 -13.63 -0.51 -10.46
C THR A 176 -14.39 -0.46 -11.79
N GLY A 177 -15.24 -1.46 -12.02
CA GLY A 177 -16.06 -1.57 -13.22
C GLY A 177 -15.32 -2.11 -14.46
N ARG A 178 -14.07 -2.56 -14.31
CA ARG A 178 -13.27 -3.15 -15.38
C ARG A 178 -12.98 -4.62 -15.07
N ARG A 179 -12.69 -5.39 -16.12
CA ARG A 179 -12.28 -6.79 -16.05
C ARG A 179 -10.89 -6.91 -16.67
N PHE A 180 -10.03 -7.67 -16.01
CA PHE A 180 -8.66 -7.91 -16.46
C PHE A 180 -8.45 -9.42 -16.51
N ALA A 181 -8.09 -9.93 -17.69
CA ALA A 181 -7.87 -11.35 -17.92
C ALA A 181 -6.47 -11.78 -17.45
N THR A 182 -5.50 -10.88 -17.45
CA THR A 182 -4.08 -11.18 -17.21
C THR A 182 -3.44 -10.21 -16.23
N VAL A 183 -2.26 -10.59 -15.71
CA VAL A 183 -1.45 -9.73 -14.84
C VAL A 183 -0.91 -8.53 -15.62
N GLU A 184 -0.56 -8.74 -16.88
CA GLU A 184 0.01 -7.76 -17.79
C GLU A 184 -0.97 -6.61 -18.03
N GLU A 185 -2.25 -6.90 -18.28
CA GLU A 185 -3.29 -5.88 -18.46
C GLU A 185 -3.43 -4.98 -17.22
N ILE A 186 -3.40 -5.56 -16.01
CA ILE A 186 -3.45 -4.78 -14.76
C ILE A 186 -2.17 -3.96 -14.61
N ARG A 187 -1.01 -4.51 -14.96
CA ARG A 187 0.27 -3.81 -14.84
C ARG A 187 0.31 -2.59 -15.74
N GLU A 188 -0.10 -2.71 -17.00
CA GLU A 188 -0.15 -1.58 -17.94
C GLU A 188 -1.03 -0.44 -17.40
N GLU A 189 -2.21 -0.80 -16.90
CA GLU A 189 -3.21 0.17 -16.44
C GLU A 189 -2.83 0.82 -15.11
N THR A 190 -2.33 0.04 -14.16
CA THR A 190 -1.85 0.57 -12.88
C THR A 190 -0.55 1.38 -13.04
N THR A 191 0.27 1.07 -14.06
CA THR A 191 1.43 1.89 -14.45
C THR A 191 0.99 3.25 -14.96
N ALA A 192 0.11 3.27 -15.96
CA ALA A 192 -0.45 4.51 -16.47
C ALA A 192 -1.12 5.36 -15.37
N TRP A 193 -1.83 4.71 -14.44
CA TRP A 193 -2.46 5.39 -13.31
C TRP A 193 -1.45 6.05 -12.36
N HIS A 194 -0.39 5.36 -11.94
CA HIS A 194 0.57 5.95 -11.02
C HIS A 194 1.45 7.00 -11.70
N ASP A 195 1.81 6.83 -12.97
CA ASP A 195 2.51 7.85 -13.76
C ASP A 195 1.70 9.13 -13.89
N HIS A 196 0.41 9.01 -14.21
CA HIS A 196 -0.51 10.15 -14.26
C HIS A 196 -0.63 10.85 -12.90
N SER A 197 -0.73 10.07 -11.83
CA SER A 197 -0.83 10.61 -10.46
C SER A 197 0.48 11.30 -10.02
N ASN A 198 1.64 10.73 -10.39
CA ASN A 198 2.97 11.30 -10.21
C ASN A 198 3.15 12.61 -10.96
N ALA A 199 2.76 12.68 -12.23
CA ALA A 199 2.86 13.91 -13.01
C ALA A 199 2.01 15.06 -12.45
N ARG A 200 0.90 14.74 -11.76
CA ARG A 200 0.00 15.73 -11.15
C ARG A 200 0.41 16.17 -9.75
N GLN A 201 1.43 15.53 -9.15
CA GLN A 201 1.93 15.85 -7.81
C GLN A 201 0.81 15.96 -6.76
N ARG A 202 -0.15 15.04 -6.83
CA ARG A 202 -1.17 14.93 -5.77
C ARG A 202 -0.49 14.38 -4.53
N GLY A 203 -0.30 15.23 -3.53
CA GLY A 203 0.19 14.85 -2.20
C GLY A 203 -0.94 14.37 -1.30
N VAL A 204 -0.56 13.75 -0.19
CA VAL A 204 -1.48 13.38 0.90
C VAL A 204 -1.40 14.48 1.96
N ASP A 205 -2.55 15.03 2.33
CA ASP A 205 -2.66 16.00 3.41
C ASP A 205 -3.09 15.30 4.70
N TRP A 206 -2.12 14.77 5.45
CA TRP A 206 -2.38 14.07 6.71
C TRP A 206 -2.47 15.07 7.87
N GLN A 207 -3.65 15.17 8.50
CA GLN A 207 -3.94 16.17 9.53
C GLN A 207 -4.11 15.60 10.94
N PHE A 208 -4.21 14.28 11.08
CA PHE A 208 -4.48 13.64 12.38
C PHE A 208 -3.19 13.43 13.17
N LYS A 209 -3.07 14.07 14.34
CA LYS A 209 -1.85 14.04 15.18
C LYS A 209 -2.06 13.29 16.49
N VAL A 210 -0.98 13.06 17.23
CA VAL A 210 -1.03 12.45 18.58
C VAL A 210 -1.98 13.21 19.51
N ASP A 211 -1.95 14.55 19.50
CA ASP A 211 -2.85 15.37 20.32
C ASP A 211 -4.32 15.16 19.95
N ASP A 212 -4.64 14.97 18.66
CA ASP A 212 -5.98 14.58 18.22
C ASP A 212 -6.36 13.19 18.74
N ALA A 213 -5.45 12.23 18.65
CA ALA A 213 -5.67 10.85 19.06
C ALA A 213 -5.99 10.75 20.55
N ARG A 214 -5.23 11.44 21.41
CA ARG A 214 -5.44 11.46 22.87
C ARG A 214 -6.80 12.02 23.28
N VAL A 215 -7.38 12.91 22.46
CA VAL A 215 -8.72 13.47 22.70
C VAL A 215 -9.81 12.60 22.08
N LYS A 216 -9.67 12.26 20.80
CA LYS A 216 -10.72 11.59 20.00
C LYS A 216 -10.79 10.08 20.23
N LEU A 217 -9.67 9.44 20.60
CA LEU A 217 -9.54 8.00 20.81
C LEU A 217 -9.22 7.67 22.28
N LYS A 218 -9.75 8.46 23.21
CA LYS A 218 -9.50 8.29 24.66
C LYS A 218 -9.75 6.86 25.17
N SER A 219 -10.70 6.12 24.59
CA SER A 219 -11.04 4.75 24.97
C SER A 219 -9.92 3.73 24.70
N VAL A 220 -8.99 4.05 23.79
CA VAL A 220 -7.85 3.20 23.45
C VAL A 220 -6.80 3.22 24.56
N TYR A 221 -6.67 4.34 25.26
CA TYR A 221 -5.68 4.51 26.33
C TYR A 221 -6.16 3.80 27.61
N PRO A 222 -5.29 3.02 28.28
CA PRO A 222 -5.61 2.43 29.57
C PRO A 222 -5.99 3.49 30.60
N LYS A 223 -7.01 3.20 31.41
CA LYS A 223 -7.35 4.03 32.58
C LYS A 223 -6.37 3.69 33.70
N LEU A 224 -5.67 4.71 34.20
CA LEU A 224 -4.81 4.62 35.39
C LEU A 224 -5.63 4.84 36.66
#